data_AF-A0A920HP48-F1
#
_entry.id   AF-A0A920HP48-F1
#
_cell.length_a   1.000
_cell.length_b   1.000
_cell.length_c   1.000
_cell.angle_alpha   90.00
_cell.angle_beta   90.00
_cell.angle_gamma   90.00
#
_symmetry.space_group_name_H-M   'P 1'
#
loop_
_entity.id
_entity.type
_entity.pdbx_description
1 polymer ?
#
loop_
_entity_poly.entity_id
_entity_poly.type
_entity_poly.pdbx_seq_one_letter_code
_entity_poly.pdbx_strand_id
1 'polypeptide(L)' 'MAWLNPVPDDHWDYTSSICILRDLFEDRMYPLTLKGLEEGMAELSK' A
#
# COMPACT_ATOMS: atom_id res chain seq x y z
N MET A 1 -1.62 -10.91 0.49
CA MET A 1 -0.41 -10.29 1.06
C MET A 1 -0.66 -8.79 1.03
N ALA A 2 -0.49 -8.09 2.15
CA ALA A 2 -0.75 -6.65 2.22
C ALA A 2 0.58 -5.93 2.52
N TRP A 3 0.88 -4.86 1.78
CA TRP A 3 2.06 -4.03 2.03
C TRP A 3 1.66 -2.69 2.64
N LEU A 4 2.35 -2.30 3.71
CA LEU A 4 2.19 -0.99 4.35
C LEU A 4 3.26 -0.05 3.81
N ASN A 5 2.83 1.01 3.14
CA ASN A 5 3.71 2.03 2.59
C ASN A 5 3.86 3.21 3.57
N PRO A 6 5.07 3.49 4.08
CA PRO A 6 5.32 4.67 4.91
C PRO A 6 5.31 5.99 4.11
N VAL A 7 5.37 5.92 2.78
CA VAL A 7 5.27 7.09 1.90
C VAL A 7 3.80 7.49 1.78
N PRO A 8 3.46 8.78 1.92
CA PRO A 8 2.12 9.29 1.63
C PRO A 8 1.64 8.90 0.22
N ASP A 9 0.35 8.63 0.07
CA ASP A 9 -0.28 8.09 -1.15
C ASP A 9 -0.17 9.02 -2.35
N ASP A 10 -0.25 10.34 -2.12
CA ASP A 10 0.01 11.39 -3.11
C ASP A 10 1.41 11.32 -3.73
N HIS A 11 2.38 10.68 -3.06
CA HIS A 11 3.75 10.53 -3.53
C HIS A 11 4.05 9.20 -4.22
N TRP A 12 3.10 8.27 -4.31
CA TRP A 12 3.36 6.92 -4.83
C TRP A 12 3.78 6.89 -6.30
N ASP A 13 3.24 7.80 -7.11
CA ASP A 13 3.58 7.89 -8.54
C ASP A 13 4.91 8.62 -8.81
N TYR A 14 5.54 9.21 -7.79
CA TYR A 14 6.77 9.98 -7.93
C TYR A 14 8.03 9.13 -7.88
N THR A 15 7.94 7.87 -7.42
CA THR A 15 9.11 6.99 -7.32
C THR A 15 8.89 5.71 -8.11
N SER A 16 9.81 5.43 -9.03
CA SER A 16 9.73 4.25 -9.90
C SER A 16 9.72 2.94 -9.11
N SER A 17 10.39 2.89 -7.95
CA SER A 17 10.37 1.72 -7.08
C SER A 17 8.99 1.44 -6.49
N ILE A 18 8.22 2.47 -6.12
CA ILE A 18 6.85 2.28 -5.61
C ILE A 18 5.93 1.77 -6.71
N CYS A 19 6.08 2.24 -7.96
CA CYS A 19 5.32 1.70 -9.09
C CYS A 19 5.60 0.20 -9.32
N ILE A 20 6.86 -0.22 -9.28
CA ILE A 20 7.24 -1.63 -9.42
C ILE A 20 6.65 -2.46 -8.26
N LEU A 21 6.72 -1.96 -7.03
CA LEU A 21 6.12 -2.64 -5.88
C LEU A 21 4.60 -2.73 -6.01
N ARG A 22 3.93 -1.69 -6.49
CA ARG A 22 2.48 -1.70 -6.73
C ARG A 22 2.06 -2.80 -7.69
N ASP A 23 2.81 -2.98 -8.79
CA ASP A 23 2.57 -4.07 -9.74
C ASP A 23 2.81 -5.45 -9.10
N LEU A 24 3.87 -5.58 -8.29
CA LEU A 24 4.21 -6.84 -7.60
C LEU A 24 3.19 -7.22 -6.52
N PHE A 25 2.58 -6.24 -5.86
CA PHE A 25 1.60 -6.42 -4.81
C PHE A 25 0.15 -6.34 -5.32
N GLU A 26 -0.06 -6.25 -6.64
CA GLU A 26 -1.39 -6.20 -7.28
C GLU A 26 -2.28 -5.11 -6.68
N ASP A 27 -1.75 -3.89 -6.54
CA ASP A 27 -2.44 -2.74 -5.93
C ASP A 27 -2.84 -2.92 -4.45
N ARG A 28 -2.37 -3.97 -3.77
CA ARG A 28 -2.60 -4.20 -2.32
C ARG A 28 -1.59 -3.49 -1.43
N MET A 29 -1.39 -2.20 -1.71
CA MET A 29 -0.57 -1.29 -0.93
C MET A 29 -1.46 -0.35 -0.12
N TYR A 30 -1.16 -0.18 1.16
CA TYR A 30 -1.95 0.63 2.08
C TYR A 30 -1.08 1.72 2.69
N PRO A 31 -1.56 2.97 2.78
CA PRO A 31 -0.80 4.05 3.39
C PRO A 31 -0.69 3.84 4.90
N LEU A 32 0.39 4.34 5.51
CA LEU A 32 0.61 4.30 6.96
C LEU A 32 -0.28 5.32 7.70
N THR A 33 -1.59 5.11 7.61
CA THR A 33 -2.64 5.87 8.31
C THR A 33 -3.54 4.89 9.07
N LEU A 34 -4.31 5.37 10.05
CA LEU A 34 -5.26 4.52 10.77
C LEU A 34 -6.22 3.81 9.81
N LYS A 35 -6.74 4.55 8.81
CA LYS A 35 -7.60 4.01 7.77
C LYS A 35 -6.89 2.93 6.93
N GLY A 36 -5.65 3.18 6.48
CA GLY A 36 -4.89 2.20 5.70
C GLY A 36 -4.54 0.93 6.49
N LEU A 37 -4.31 1.05 7.80
CA LEU A 37 -4.13 -0.10 8.69
C LEU A 37 -5.41 -0.94 8.79
N GLU A 38 -6.56 -0.31 8.95
CA GLU A 38 -7.86 -1.01 8.97
C GLU A 38 -8.14 -1.74 7.65
N GLU A 39 -7.90 -1.08 6.51
CA GLU A 39 -8.06 -1.68 5.18
C GLU A 39 -7.10 -2.86 4.95
N GLY A 40 -5.83 -2.73 5.35
CA GLY A 40 -4.84 -3.79 5.26
C GLY A 40 -5.18 -5.00 6.15
N MET A 41 -5.69 -4.76 7.36
CA MET A 41 -6.16 -5.82 8.25
C MET A 41 -7.40 -6.53 7.71
N ALA A 42 -8.33 -5.81 7.10
CA ALA A 42 -9.51 -6.39 6.47
C ALA A 42 -9.14 -7.31 5.29
N GLU A 43 -8.17 -6.92 4.47
CA GLU A 43 -7.66 -7.76 3.37
C GLU A 43 -6.96 -9.02 3.88
N LEU A 44 -6.23 -8.94 4.99
CA LEU A 44 -5.57 -10.12 5.61
C LEU A 44 -6.54 -11.07 6.32
N SER A 45 -7.75 -10.58 6.66
CA SER A 45 -8.79 -11.38 7.31
C SER A 45 -9.68 -12.13 6.31
N LYS A 46 -9.53 -11.90 5.00
CA LYS A 46 -10.18 -12.67 3.93
C LYS A 46 -9.38 -13.92 3.57
#